data_AF-A0A9D1EUP9-F1
#
_entry.id   AF-A0A9D1EUP9-F1
#
_cell.length_a   1.000
_cell.length_b   1.000
_cell.length_c   1.000
_cell.angle_alpha   90.00
_cell.angle_beta   90.00
_cell.angle_gamma   90.00
#
_symmetry.space_group_name_H-M   'P 1'
#
loop_
_entity.id
_entity.type
_entity.pdbx_description
1 polymer ?
#
loop_
_entity_poly.entity_id
_entity_poly.type
_entity_poly.pdbx_seq_one_letter_code
_entity_poly.pdbx_strand_id
1 'polypeptide(L)' 'MCMFCKNTTAIPSTTTHVVNYKDCIIVIKNVPCLECDQCGEKYYTDEVAEKLEAIVNMTKKLMQEIAVIDYKQAA' A
#
# COMPACT_ATOMS: atom_id res chain seq x y z
N MET A 1 17.08 -4.50 -6.87
CA MET A 1 17.77 -3.26 -7.27
C MET A 1 16.73 -2.16 -7.40
N CYS A 2 16.93 -1.05 -6.68
CA CYS A 2 16.08 0.14 -6.71
C CYS A 2 16.18 0.83 -8.08
N MET A 3 15.04 1.13 -8.70
CA MET A 3 14.99 1.74 -10.03
C MET A 3 15.36 3.24 -10.03
N PHE A 4 15.35 3.90 -8.86
CA PHE A 4 15.59 5.33 -8.74
C PHE A 4 17.04 5.66 -8.40
N CYS A 5 17.59 5.05 -7.35
CA CYS A 5 18.96 5.31 -6.88
C CYS A 5 19.97 4.20 -7.24
N LYS A 6 19.53 3.13 -7.92
CA LYS A 6 20.33 1.96 -8.30
C LYS A 6 20.91 1.15 -7.14
N ASN A 7 20.58 1.50 -5.90
CA ASN A 7 20.96 0.73 -4.73
C ASN A 7 20.37 -0.68 -4.79
N THR A 8 21.07 -1.68 -4.25
CA THR A 8 20.63 -3.08 -4.32
C THR A 8 19.89 -3.53 -3.07
N THR A 9 20.05 -2.81 -1.97
CA THR A 9 19.45 -3.14 -0.68
C THR A 9 18.08 -2.50 -0.51
N ALA A 10 17.16 -3.30 0.01
CA ALA A 10 15.85 -2.89 0.48
C ALA A 10 15.55 -3.65 1.77
N ILE A 11 14.90 -2.98 2.71
CA ILE A 11 14.58 -3.50 4.03
C ILE A 11 13.07 -3.66 4.19
N PRO A 12 12.58 -4.67 4.93
CA PRO A 12 11.17 -4.76 5.29
C PRO A 12 10.73 -3.54 6.10
N SER A 13 9.62 -2.92 5.71
CA SER A 13 9.02 -1.76 6.35
C SER A 13 7.49 -1.81 6.22
N THR A 14 6.80 -0.80 6.74
CA THR A 14 5.36 -0.61 6.55
C THR A 14 5.06 0.81 6.10
N THR A 15 4.07 0.97 5.23
CA THR A 15 3.65 2.27 4.73
C THR A 15 2.13 2.43 4.76
N THR A 16 1.68 3.67 4.53
CA THR A 16 0.28 3.97 4.29
C THR A 16 0.06 4.08 2.78
N HIS A 17 -0.89 3.32 2.25
CA HIS A 17 -1.30 3.37 0.86
C HIS A 17 -2.62 4.15 0.75
N VAL A 18 -2.62 5.22 -0.04
CA VAL A 18 -3.81 6.07 -0.23
C VAL A 18 -4.31 5.91 -1.66
N VAL A 19 -5.58 5.56 -1.81
CA VAL A 19 -6.26 5.43 -3.09
C VAL A 19 -7.33 6.50 -3.21
N ASN A 20 -7.21 7.32 -4.24
CA ASN A 20 -8.25 8.27 -4.62
C ASN A 20 -9.08 7.64 -5.75
N TYR A 21 -10.36 7.40 -5.49
CA TYR A 21 -11.29 6.83 -6.48
C TYR A 21 -12.58 7.63 -6.51
N LYS A 22 -12.79 8.42 -7.58
CA LYS A 22 -13.89 9.39 -7.67
C LYS A 22 -13.88 10.30 -6.43
N ASP A 23 -15.00 10.40 -5.71
CA ASP A 23 -15.16 11.15 -4.46
C ASP A 23 -14.87 10.31 -3.21
N CYS A 24 -14.23 9.15 -3.36
CA CYS A 24 -13.85 8.27 -2.26
C CYS A 24 -12.33 8.30 -2.04
N ILE A 25 -11.91 8.54 -0.79
CA ILE A 25 -10.52 8.42 -0.35
C ILE A 25 -10.40 7.18 0.53
N ILE A 26 -9.57 6.20 0.10
CA ILE A 26 -9.29 4.99 0.86
C ILE A 26 -7.87 5.06 1.39
N VAL A 27 -7.73 5.07 2.71
CA VAL A 27 -6.44 5.11 3.42
C VAL A 27 -6.19 3.74 4.04
N ILE A 28 -5.24 2.99 3.51
CA ILE A 28 -4.84 1.68 4.02
C ILE A 28 -3.54 1.83 4.79
N LYS A 29 -3.58 1.66 6.11
CA LYS A 29 -2.43 1.79 7.01
C LYS A 29 -1.71 0.46 7.19
N ASN A 30 -0.45 0.53 7.61
CA ASN A 30 0.37 -0.62 8.00
C ASN A 30 0.56 -1.67 6.89
N VAL A 31 0.62 -1.20 5.64
CA VAL A 31 0.85 -2.04 4.47
C VAL A 31 2.32 -2.48 4.46
N PRO A 32 2.62 -3.79 4.51
CA PRO A 32 3.98 -4.30 4.40
C PRO A 32 4.60 -3.89 3.06
N CYS A 33 5.82 -3.38 3.09
CA CYS A 33 6.55 -3.02 1.88
C CYS A 33 8.05 -3.27 2.06
N LEU A 34 8.78 -3.28 0.95
CA LEU A 34 10.22 -3.19 0.94
C LEU A 34 10.59 -1.72 0.72
N GLU A 35 11.37 -1.14 1.61
CA GLU A 35 11.84 0.23 1.51
C GLU A 35 13.33 0.24 1.16
N CYS A 36 13.73 1.02 0.15
CA CYS A 36 15.14 1.22 -0.16
C CYS A 36 15.80 2.03 0.96
N ASP A 37 16.86 1.51 1.58
CA ASP A 37 17.50 2.16 2.74
C ASP A 37 18.20 3.48 2.40
N GLN A 38 18.47 3.75 1.11
CA GLN A 38 19.16 4.96 0.67
C GLN A 38 18.20 6.08 0.28
N CYS A 39 17.18 5.79 -0.54
CA CYS A 39 16.28 6.82 -1.08
C CYS A 39 14.85 6.74 -0.53
N GLY A 40 14.53 5.75 0.31
CA GLY A 40 13.20 5.58 0.90
C GLY A 40 12.12 5.11 -0.07
N GLU A 41 12.51 4.65 -1.27
CA GLU A 41 11.57 4.17 -2.28
C GLU A 41 10.89 2.88 -1.83
N LYS A 42 9.58 2.79 -2.05
CA LYS A 42 8.76 1.70 -1.52
C LYS A 42 8.29 0.77 -2.62
N TYR A 43 8.44 -0.51 -2.37
CA TYR A 43 8.05 -1.59 -3.26
C TYR A 43 7.09 -2.53 -2.54
N TYR A 44 6.06 -2.98 -3.25
CA TYR A 44 5.17 -4.03 -2.77
C TYR A 44 5.55 -5.34 -3.47
N THR A 45 5.41 -6.46 -2.75
CA THR A 45 5.45 -7.79 -3.37
C THR A 45 4.13 -8.04 -4.09
N ASP A 46 4.12 -9.01 -5.02
CA ASP A 46 2.91 -9.39 -5.75
C ASP A 46 1.77 -9.77 -4.79
N GLU A 47 2.07 -10.56 -3.75
CA GLU A 47 1.10 -10.96 -2.71
C GLU A 47 0.48 -9.75 -1.97
N VAL A 48 1.29 -8.72 -1.67
CA VAL A 48 0.78 -7.50 -1.03
C VAL A 48 -0.08 -6.70 -2.00
N ALA A 49 0.33 -6.59 -3.26
CA ALA A 49 -0.40 -5.88 -4.29
C ALA A 49 -1.78 -6.54 -4.55
N GLU A 50 -1.84 -7.87 -4.64
CA GLU A 50 -3.09 -8.62 -4.80
C GLU A 50 -4.04 -8.37 -3.62
N LYS A 51 -3.52 -8.41 -2.38
CA LYS A 51 -4.34 -8.14 -1.19
C LYS A 51 -4.82 -6.68 -1.14
N LEU A 52 -3.97 -5.72 -1.51
CA LEU A 52 -4.38 -4.31 -1.61
C LEU A 52 -5.52 -4.15 -2.62
N GLU A 53 -5.43 -4.78 -3.78
CA GLU A 53 -6.47 -4.71 -4.79
C GLU A 53 -7.80 -5.30 -4.30
N ALA A 54 -7.75 -6.43 -3.59
CA ALA A 54 -8.92 -7.03 -2.96
C ALA A 54 -9.58 -6.10 -1.93
N ILE A 55 -8.80 -5.49 -1.03
CA ILE A 55 -9.29 -4.53 -0.04
C ILE A 55 -9.96 -3.35 -0.74
N VAL A 56 -9.26 -2.72 -1.70
CA VAL A 56 -9.77 -1.56 -2.44
C VAL A 56 -11.06 -1.90 -3.18
N ASN A 57 -11.15 -3.06 -3.82
CA ASN A 57 -12.35 -3.48 -4.53
C ASN A 57 -13.54 -3.77 -3.59
N MET A 58 -13.29 -4.28 -2.39
CA MET A 58 -14.34 -4.42 -1.38
C MET A 58 -14.81 -3.05 -0.88
N THR A 59 -13.88 -2.14 -0.57
CA THR A 59 -14.21 -0.79 -0.07
C THR A 59 -14.97 0.03 -1.11
N LYS A 60 -14.61 -0.07 -2.39
CA LYS A 60 -15.34 0.57 -3.49
C LYS A 60 -16.83 0.20 -3.51
N LYS A 61 -17.19 -1.03 -3.13
CA LYS A 61 -18.59 -1.50 -3.09
C LYS A 61 -19.38 -0.92 -1.92
N LEU A 62 -18.70 -0.48 -0.87
CA LEU A 62 -19.32 0.03 0.36
C LEU A 62 -19.67 1.54 0.27
N MET A 63 -19.28 2.23 -0.80
CA MET A 63 -19.60 3.65 -1.12
C MET A 63 -19.56 4.58 0.10
N GLN A 64 -18.37 4.85 0.62
CA GLN A 64 -18.11 5.86 1.66
C GLN A 64 -17.26 7.00 1.11
N GLU A 65 -17.43 8.24 1.58
CA GLU A 65 -16.61 9.38 1.16
C GLU A 65 -15.14 9.21 1.59
N ILE A 66 -14.91 8.69 2.80
CA ILE A 66 -13.57 8.39 3.33
C ILE A 66 -13.60 7.05 4.06
N ALA A 67 -12.68 6.16 3.72
CA ALA A 67 -12.50 4.87 4.40
C ALA A 67 -11.07 4.74 4.91
N VAL A 68 -10.90 4.46 6.21
CA VAL A 68 -9.59 4.20 6.82
C VAL A 68 -9.53 2.74 7.26
N ILE A 69 -8.61 1.98 6.69
CA ILE A 69 -8.50 0.52 6.85
C ILE A 69 -7.11 0.19 7.37
N ASP A 70 -7.03 -0.76 8.31
CA ASP A 70 -5.75 -1.32 8.75
C ASP A 70 -5.46 -2.62 7.99
N TYR A 71 -4.31 -2.71 7.32
CA TYR A 71 -3.95 -3.86 6.50
C TYR A 71 -3.89 -5.18 7.29
N LYS A 72 -3.58 -5.13 8.59
CA LYS A 72 -3.53 -6.31 9.46
C LYS A 72 -4.92 -6.76 9.89
N GLN A 73 -5.88 -5.83 10.00
CA GLN A 73 -7.26 -6.12 10.43
C GLN A 73 -8.20 -6.42 9.25
N ALA A 74 -7.79 -6.12 8.01
CA ALA A 74 -8.58 -6.34 6.81
C ALA A 74 -8.46 -7.77 6.23
N ALA A 75 -7.91 -8.73 7.00
CA ALA A 75 -7.86 -10.15 6.67
C ALA A 75 -8.79 -10.95 7.59
#